data_AF-A0A0G1MN44-F1
#
_entry.id   AF-A0A0G1MN44-F1
#
_cell.length_a   1.000
_cell.length_b   1.000
_cell.length_c   1.000
_cell.angle_alpha   90.00
_cell.angle_beta   90.00
_cell.angle_gamma   90.00
#
_symmetry.space_group_name_H-M   'P 1'
#
loop_
_entity.id
_entity.type
_entity.pdbx_description
1 polymer ?
#
loop_
_entity_poly.entity_id
_entity_poly.type
_entity_poly.pdbx_seq_one_letter_code
_entity_poly.pdbx_strand_id
1 'polypeptide(L)'
;MKKPNRILFWIGLVGALVAFELFNYSTTKYALSNLFDITFAGMSWAIVLAIAFCAIDYAGISRAFTPNKPTGDKYLLPAWFLVSALNAGFTLLAVLIANPELPRYVAFAVAMTVWTLRVLIVGAFWVTGERMFKS
;
A
#
# COMPACT_ATOMS: atom_id res chain seq x y z
N MET A 1 -10.71 -3.06 -32.63
CA MET A 1 -10.24 -3.37 -31.26
C MET A 1 -11.43 -3.21 -30.30
N LYS A 2 -11.92 -4.28 -29.66
CA LYS A 2 -13.06 -4.20 -28.71
C LYS A 2 -12.63 -3.34 -27.50
N LYS A 3 -13.42 -2.32 -27.15
CA LYS A 3 -13.19 -1.56 -25.91
C LYS A 3 -13.22 -2.55 -24.74
N PRO A 4 -12.19 -2.58 -23.87
CA PRO A 4 -12.20 -3.43 -22.69
C PRO A 4 -13.42 -3.09 -21.82
N ASN A 5 -14.08 -4.12 -21.29
CA ASN A 5 -15.25 -3.95 -20.43
C ASN A 5 -14.81 -3.19 -19.16
N ARG A 6 -15.35 -1.96 -18.98
CA ARG A 6 -14.99 -1.08 -17.85
C ARG A 6 -15.18 -1.78 -16.50
N ILE A 7 -16.20 -2.62 -16.37
CA ILE A 7 -16.51 -3.36 -15.15
C ILE A 7 -15.40 -4.37 -14.84
N LEU A 8 -14.95 -5.13 -15.86
CA LEU A 8 -13.89 -6.11 -15.70
C LEU A 8 -12.55 -5.47 -15.30
N PHE A 9 -12.25 -4.31 -15.87
CA PHE A 9 -11.07 -3.53 -15.48
C PHE A 9 -11.12 -3.10 -14.01
N TRP A 10 -12.25 -2.56 -13.55
CA TRP A 10 -12.42 -2.15 -12.15
C TRP A 10 -12.35 -3.32 -11.18
N ILE A 11 -12.95 -4.46 -11.52
CA ILE A 11 -12.84 -5.69 -10.72
C ILE A 11 -11.37 -6.10 -10.57
N GLY A 12 -10.61 -6.09 -11.68
CA GLY A 12 -9.18 -6.40 -11.64
C GLY A 12 -8.38 -5.41 -10.79
N LEU A 13 -8.68 -4.12 -10.89
CA LEU A 13 -7.99 -3.07 -10.14
C LEU A 13 -8.28 -3.15 -8.63
N VAL A 14 -9.53 -3.37 -8.24
CA VAL A 14 -9.91 -3.58 -6.83
C VAL A 14 -9.34 -4.89 -6.30
N GLY A 15 -9.36 -5.97 -7.10
CA GLY A 15 -8.73 -7.23 -6.73
C GLY A 15 -7.23 -7.10 -6.49
N ALA A 16 -6.53 -6.36 -7.35
CA ALA A 16 -5.10 -6.06 -7.18
C ALA A 16 -4.83 -5.26 -5.89
N LEU A 17 -5.66 -4.26 -5.59
CA LEU A 17 -5.56 -3.49 -4.34
C LEU A 17 -5.75 -4.39 -3.12
N VAL A 18 -6.82 -5.18 -3.07
CA VAL A 18 -7.10 -6.06 -1.93
C VAL A 18 -5.96 -7.07 -1.71
N ALA A 19 -5.48 -7.71 -2.78
CA ALA A 19 -4.36 -8.63 -2.69
C ALA A 19 -3.09 -7.94 -2.18
N PHE A 20 -2.83 -6.72 -2.66
CA PHE A 20 -1.70 -5.91 -2.24
C PHE A 20 -1.80 -5.51 -0.75
N GLU A 21 -2.97 -5.04 -0.29
CA GLU A 21 -3.21 -4.68 1.11
C GLU A 21 -3.05 -5.88 2.05
N LEU A 22 -3.53 -7.06 1.66
CA LEU A 22 -3.38 -8.29 2.46
C LEU A 22 -1.92 -8.69 2.60
N PHE A 23 -1.16 -8.63 1.50
CA PHE A 23 0.28 -8.87 1.53
C PHE A 23 0.98 -7.86 2.45
N ASN A 24 0.67 -6.57 2.27
CA ASN A 24 1.24 -5.48 3.04
C ASN A 24 0.96 -5.60 4.55
N TYR A 25 -0.29 -5.88 4.91
CA TYR A 25 -0.69 -6.13 6.29
C TYR A 25 0.13 -7.28 6.89
N SER A 26 0.26 -8.37 6.15
CA SER A 26 0.94 -9.58 6.61
C SER A 26 2.43 -9.35 6.84
N THR A 27 3.13 -8.72 5.88
CA THR A 27 4.57 -8.44 6.00
C THR A 27 4.86 -7.41 7.09
N THR A 28 4.05 -6.35 7.17
CA THR A 28 4.21 -5.29 8.17
C THR A 28 3.97 -5.82 9.58
N LYS A 29 2.89 -6.58 9.78
CA LYS A 29 2.58 -7.22 11.06
C LYS A 29 3.71 -8.17 11.45
N TYR A 30 4.18 -9.00 10.51
CA TYR A 30 5.28 -9.93 10.76
C TYR A 30 6.56 -9.21 11.19
N ALA A 31 6.99 -8.20 10.43
CA ALA A 31 8.17 -7.40 10.78
C ALA A 31 8.04 -6.76 12.16
N LEU A 32 6.91 -6.09 12.43
CA LEU A 32 6.70 -5.39 13.69
C LEU A 32 6.58 -6.33 14.89
N SER A 33 5.93 -7.48 14.73
CA SER A 33 5.82 -8.48 15.81
C SER A 33 7.18 -9.08 16.20
N ASN A 34 8.11 -9.13 15.25
CA ASN A 34 9.49 -9.56 15.52
C ASN A 34 10.37 -8.44 16.11
N LEU A 35 9.96 -7.17 15.98
CA LEU A 35 10.67 -6.04 16.57
C LEU A 35 10.21 -5.74 18.00
N PHE A 36 8.90 -5.85 18.28
CA PHE A 36 8.33 -5.54 19.59
C PHE A 36 7.18 -6.50 19.91
N ASP A 37 7.26 -7.16 21.08
CA ASP A 37 6.21 -8.02 21.61
C ASP A 37 5.34 -7.28 22.65
N ILE A 38 4.84 -6.11 22.26
CA ILE A 38 4.06 -5.22 23.14
C ILE A 38 2.58 -5.31 22.77
N THR A 39 1.74 -5.57 23.76
CA THR A 39 0.29 -5.57 23.64
C THR A 39 -0.31 -4.38 24.39
N PHE A 40 -1.33 -3.75 23.82
CA PHE A 40 -2.11 -2.70 24.45
C PHE A 40 -3.60 -3.01 24.28
N ALA A 41 -4.34 -2.99 25.39
CA ALA A 41 -5.77 -3.35 25.42
C ALA A 41 -6.09 -4.72 24.76
N GLY A 42 -5.21 -5.71 24.91
CA GLY A 42 -5.37 -7.05 24.32
C GLY A 42 -5.05 -7.14 22.82
N MET A 43 -4.60 -6.05 22.18
CA MET A 43 -4.18 -6.01 20.78
C MET A 43 -2.67 -5.75 20.66
N SER A 44 -1.97 -6.50 19.81
CA SER A 44 -0.55 -6.23 19.53
C SER A 44 -0.38 -4.90 18.79
N TRP A 45 0.62 -4.11 19.19
CA TRP A 45 1.01 -2.88 18.48
C TRP A 45 1.30 -3.13 16.99
N ALA A 46 1.83 -4.31 16.67
CA ALA A 46 2.06 -4.72 15.29
C ALA A 46 0.77 -4.74 14.45
N ILE A 47 -0.37 -5.12 15.04
CA ILE A 47 -1.68 -5.13 14.37
C ILE A 47 -2.14 -3.70 14.12
N VAL A 48 -2.08 -2.85 15.15
CA VAL A 48 -2.52 -1.44 15.06
C VAL A 48 -1.74 -0.70 13.98
N LEU A 49 -0.41 -0.85 13.99
CA LEU A 49 0.46 -0.20 13.01
C LEU A 49 0.29 -0.80 11.60
N ALA A 50 0.16 -2.12 11.46
CA ALA A 50 -0.09 -2.74 10.16
C ALA A 50 -1.40 -2.23 9.52
N ILE A 51 -2.47 -2.08 10.32
CA ILE A 51 -3.72 -1.48 9.85
C ILE A 51 -3.51 -0.01 9.47
N ALA A 52 -2.78 0.77 10.27
CA ALA A 52 -2.49 2.17 9.97
C ALA A 52 -1.72 2.34 8.65
N PHE A 53 -0.75 1.46 8.36
CA PHE A 53 -0.03 1.47 7.08
C PHE A 53 -0.94 1.13 5.90
N CYS A 54 -1.86 0.17 6.04
CA CYS A 54 -2.84 -0.15 4.99
C CYS A 54 -3.84 1.00 4.77
N ALA A 55 -4.26 1.68 5.85
CA ALA A 55 -5.17 2.81 5.78
C ALA A 55 -4.59 4.01 5.00
N ILE A 56 -3.26 4.11 4.91
CA ILE A 56 -2.60 5.18 4.16
C ILE A 56 -2.76 4.98 2.65
N ASP A 57 -2.74 3.74 2.14
CA ASP A 57 -3.02 3.45 0.74
C ASP A 57 -4.45 3.88 0.36
N TYR A 58 -5.40 3.72 1.29
CA TYR A 58 -6.75 4.28 1.14
C TYR A 58 -6.74 5.82 1.11
N ALA A 59 -5.96 6.50 1.95
CA ALA A 59 -5.83 7.97 1.92
C ALA A 59 -5.18 8.47 0.61
N GLY A 60 -4.27 7.69 0.03
CA GLY A 60 -3.73 7.94 -1.30
C GLY A 60 -4.83 7.88 -2.35
N ILE A 61 -5.68 6.86 -2.31
CA ILE A 61 -6.78 6.66 -3.26
C ILE A 61 -7.92 7.67 -3.08
N SER A 62 -8.26 8.08 -1.86
CA SER A 62 -9.40 8.98 -1.60
C SER A 62 -9.27 10.31 -2.35
N ARG A 63 -8.04 10.81 -2.54
CA ARG A 63 -7.79 12.00 -3.36
C ARG A 63 -8.14 11.82 -4.85
N ALA A 64 -8.19 10.60 -5.37
CA ALA A 64 -8.69 10.33 -6.72
C ALA A 64 -10.21 10.57 -6.83
N PHE A 65 -10.94 10.46 -5.71
CA PHE A 65 -12.38 10.50 -5.65
C PHE A 65 -12.97 11.81 -5.12
N THR A 66 -12.16 12.73 -4.58
CA THR A 66 -12.61 14.03 -4.08
C THR A 66 -12.77 15.05 -5.24
N PRO A 67 -14.00 15.46 -5.59
CA PRO A 67 -14.24 16.58 -6.50
C PRO A 67 -13.92 17.90 -5.76
N ASN A 68 -13.34 18.89 -6.44
CA ASN A 68 -12.93 20.19 -5.85
C ASN A 68 -11.99 20.05 -4.65
N LYS A 69 -10.80 19.50 -4.92
CA LYS A 69 -9.68 19.32 -3.96
C LYS A 69 -9.46 20.59 -3.12
N PRO A 70 -9.73 20.60 -1.80
CA PRO A 70 -9.47 21.74 -0.93
C PRO A 70 -7.96 22.03 -0.86
N THR A 71 -7.58 23.24 -0.45
CA THR A 71 -6.18 23.74 -0.51
C THR A 71 -5.16 22.84 0.19
N GLY A 72 -5.58 22.04 1.18
CA GLY A 72 -4.76 21.07 1.92
C GLY A 72 -4.47 19.74 1.22
N ASP A 73 -5.18 19.40 0.13
CA ASP A 73 -5.02 18.11 -0.56
C ASP A 73 -3.63 17.92 -1.19
N LYS A 74 -2.93 19.03 -1.45
CA LYS A 74 -1.60 19.04 -2.10
C LYS A 74 -0.58 18.18 -1.35
N TYR A 75 -0.73 18.05 -0.02
CA TYR A 75 0.19 17.31 0.84
C TYR A 75 -0.13 15.83 1.01
N LEU A 76 -1.35 15.37 0.67
CA LEU A 76 -1.75 13.97 0.84
C LEU A 76 -0.95 13.01 -0.03
N LEU A 77 -0.70 13.38 -1.30
CA LEU A 77 0.07 12.55 -2.22
C LEU A 77 1.55 12.39 -1.79
N PRO A 78 2.32 13.46 -1.51
CA PRO A 78 3.68 13.30 -1.02
C PRO A 78 3.73 12.62 0.35
N ALA A 79 2.76 12.88 1.25
CA ALA A 79 2.69 12.19 2.54
C ALA A 79 2.47 10.68 2.35
N TRP A 80 1.53 10.28 1.50
CA TRP A 80 1.31 8.87 1.16
C TRP A 80 2.57 8.24 0.56
N PHE A 81 3.26 8.92 -0.36
CA PHE A 81 4.49 8.40 -0.97
C PHE A 81 5.60 8.17 0.06
N LEU A 82 5.80 9.11 0.98
CA LEU A 82 6.79 8.99 2.06
C LEU A 82 6.46 7.81 2.98
N VAL A 83 5.20 7.68 3.41
CA VAL A 83 4.83 6.58 4.30
C VAL A 83 4.81 5.22 3.59
N SER A 84 4.45 5.21 2.31
CA SER A 84 4.58 4.04 1.44
C SER A 84 6.03 3.54 1.34
N ALA A 85 7.01 4.44 1.28
CA ALA A 85 8.42 4.09 1.30
C ALA A 85 8.87 3.51 2.67
N LEU A 86 8.38 4.07 3.79
CA LEU A 86 8.63 3.50 5.12
C LEU A 86 8.11 2.06 5.22
N ASN A 87 6.93 1.82 4.65
CA ASN A 87 6.33 0.50 4.62
C ASN A 87 7.12 -0.52 3.76
N ALA A 88 7.70 -0.07 2.65
CA ALA A 88 8.64 -0.90 1.89
C ALA A 88 9.85 -1.33 2.75
N GLY A 89 10.30 -0.46 3.66
CA GLY A 89 11.29 -0.80 4.68
C GLY A 89 10.85 -1.95 5.59
N PHE A 90 9.59 -2.00 6.02
CA PHE A 90 9.08 -3.14 6.80
C PHE A 90 9.00 -4.43 5.98
N THR A 91 8.70 -4.34 4.68
CA THR A 91 8.77 -5.51 3.79
C THR A 91 10.21 -6.04 3.67
N LEU A 92 11.19 -5.15 3.52
CA LEU A 92 12.61 -5.52 3.54
C LEU A 92 12.98 -6.23 4.85
N LEU A 93 12.59 -5.66 5.98
CA LEU A 93 12.84 -6.24 7.30
C LEU A 93 12.17 -7.61 7.44
N ALA A 94 10.90 -7.75 7.04
CA ALA A 94 10.17 -9.02 7.10
C ALA A 94 10.89 -10.13 6.33
N VAL A 95 11.34 -9.84 5.10
CA VAL A 95 12.02 -10.83 4.25
C VAL A 95 13.35 -11.26 4.87
N LEU A 96 14.14 -10.33 5.40
CA LEU A 96 15.43 -10.61 6.05
C LEU A 96 15.25 -11.41 7.35
N ILE A 97 14.23 -11.10 8.15
CA ILE A 97 13.93 -11.83 9.39
C ILE A 97 13.45 -13.25 9.06
N ALA A 98 12.59 -13.40 8.06
CA ALA A 98 12.08 -14.71 7.65
C ALA A 98 13.15 -15.60 7.00
N ASN A 99 14.17 -15.01 6.36
CA ASN A 99 15.22 -15.74 5.65
C ASN A 99 16.59 -15.11 5.92
N PRO A 100 17.23 -15.40 7.07
CA PRO A 100 18.50 -14.76 7.45
C PRO A 100 19.66 -15.01 6.48
N GLU A 101 19.66 -16.18 5.82
CA GLU A 101 20.66 -16.59 4.83
C GLU A 101 20.46 -15.92 3.46
N LEU A 102 19.35 -15.21 3.25
CA LEU A 102 19.02 -14.60 1.98
C LEU A 102 19.91 -13.38 1.72
N PRO A 103 20.54 -13.25 0.53
CA PRO A 103 21.36 -12.10 0.24
C PRO A 103 20.57 -10.78 0.32
N ARG A 104 21.14 -9.77 1.00
CA ARG A 104 20.46 -8.49 1.26
C ARG A 104 19.93 -7.80 -0.01
N TYR A 105 20.63 -7.94 -1.14
CA TYR A 105 20.20 -7.35 -2.41
C TYR A 105 18.90 -7.99 -2.94
N VAL A 106 18.67 -9.28 -2.67
CA VAL A 106 17.42 -9.97 -3.06
C VAL A 106 16.26 -9.42 -2.24
N ALA A 107 16.44 -9.30 -0.92
CA ALA A 107 15.41 -8.72 -0.05
C ALA A 107 15.09 -7.26 -0.44
N PHE A 108 16.11 -6.49 -0.82
CA PHE A 108 15.94 -5.13 -1.35
C PHE A 108 15.16 -5.12 -2.67
N ALA A 109 15.46 -6.05 -3.59
CA ALA A 109 14.72 -6.18 -4.85
C ALA A 109 13.23 -6.50 -4.62
N VAL A 110 12.91 -7.35 -3.63
CA VAL A 110 11.52 -7.64 -3.24
C VAL A 110 10.84 -6.38 -2.72
N ALA A 111 11.47 -5.66 -1.79
CA ALA A 111 10.92 -4.42 -1.23
C ALA A 111 10.67 -3.35 -2.30
N MET A 112 11.60 -3.19 -3.25
CA MET A 112 11.45 -2.26 -4.38
C MET A 112 10.33 -2.67 -5.33
N THR A 113 10.18 -3.97 -5.59
CA THR A 113 9.09 -4.50 -6.43
C THR A 113 7.74 -4.22 -5.81
N VAL A 114 7.60 -4.50 -4.51
CA VAL A 114 6.37 -4.24 -3.73
C VAL A 114 6.04 -2.75 -3.71
N TRP A 115 7.04 -1.89 -3.45
CA TRP A 115 6.85 -0.45 -3.46
C TRP A 115 6.41 0.07 -4.83
N THR A 116 7.02 -0.43 -5.90
CA THR A 116 6.65 -0.08 -7.28
C THR A 116 5.22 -0.51 -7.60
N LEU A 117 4.84 -1.74 -7.23
CA LEU A 117 3.47 -2.23 -7.41
C LEU A 117 2.45 -1.34 -6.69
N ARG A 118 2.74 -0.93 -5.45
CA ARG A 118 1.89 0.01 -4.70
C ARG A 118 1.67 1.30 -5.48
N VAL A 119 2.76 1.90 -5.96
CA VAL A 119 2.72 3.19 -6.67
C VAL A 119 1.91 3.07 -7.95
N LEU A 120 2.06 1.97 -8.69
CA LEU A 120 1.32 1.71 -9.91
C LEU A 120 -0.18 1.45 -9.65
N ILE A 121 -0.53 0.68 -8.61
CA ILE A 121 -1.93 0.40 -8.26
C ILE A 121 -2.64 1.70 -7.87
N VAL A 122 -2.08 2.47 -6.93
CA VAL A 122 -2.67 3.75 -6.52
C VAL A 122 -2.72 4.71 -7.70
N GLY A 123 -1.65 4.82 -8.49
CA GLY A 123 -1.64 5.62 -9.72
C GLY A 123 -2.73 5.24 -10.71
N ALA A 124 -3.02 3.94 -10.87
CA ALA A 124 -4.11 3.46 -11.72
C ALA A 124 -5.50 3.87 -11.19
N PHE A 125 -5.71 3.86 -9.86
CA PHE A 125 -6.93 4.40 -9.25
C PHE A 125 -7.10 5.90 -9.52
N TRP A 126 -6.02 6.67 -9.45
CA TRP A 126 -6.04 8.11 -9.73
C TRP A 126 -6.46 8.43 -11.15
N VAL A 127 -5.80 7.82 -12.14
CA VAL A 127 -6.11 8.06 -13.56
C VAL A 127 -7.53 7.60 -13.89
N THR A 128 -7.97 6.49 -13.32
CA THR A 128 -9.31 5.94 -13.62
C THR A 128 -10.41 6.70 -12.88
N GLY A 129 -10.14 7.17 -11.65
CA GLY A 129 -11.04 8.01 -10.87
C GLY A 129 -11.39 9.31 -11.59
N GLU A 130 -10.39 10.05 -12.09
CA GLU A 130 -10.61 11.29 -12.85
C GLU A 130 -11.48 11.10 -14.11
N ARG A 131 -11.35 9.94 -14.76
CA ARG A 131 -12.16 9.61 -15.95
C ARG A 131 -13.62 9.30 -15.62
N MET A 132 -13.97 8.98 -14.37
CA MET A 132 -15.36 8.77 -13.98
C MET A 132 -16.12 10.08 -13.73
N PHE A 133 -15.44 11.12 -13.23
CA PHE A 133 -16.08 12.41 -12.93
C PHE A 133 -16.13 13.39 -14.10
N LYS A 134 -15.48 13.07 -15.23
CA LYS A 134 -15.48 13.87 -16.47
C LYS A 134 -16.54 13.43 -17.50
N SER A 135 -17.55 12.67 -17.08
CA SER A 135 -18.67 12.25 -17.95
C SER A 135 -19.97 12.92 -17.58
#